data_AF-A0A0D1ZZ48-F1
#
_entry.id   AF-A0A0D1ZZ48-F1
#
_cell.length_a   1.000
_cell.length_b   1.000
_cell.length_c   1.000
_cell.angle_alpha   90.00
_cell.angle_beta   90.00
_cell.angle_gamma   90.00
#
_symmetry.space_group_name_H-M   'P 1'
#
loop_
_entity.id
_entity.type
_entity.pdbx_description
1 polymer ?
#
loop_
_entity_poly.entity_id
_entity_poly.type
_entity_poly.pdbx_seq_one_letter_code
_entity_poly.pdbx_strand_id
1 'polypeptide(L)'
;MLGWLNTFIPFADPTRPIWRDVALSTILLLLMYVAPRIDFDALVRKRSADKEPAVNVSRPDTRTENLELDVNEFEDQHEDSRNDPADESDAVELQADSNEVHLGEHRQMDDANDEGPVRHQPRARNTNREVGSKKAKSIARRNQQRAYNEWLREQGDAQRAEWARDEHERQAELAAEKQRRAAIDARLREKEKSEREARRAKEEVERQAELEATQKALCLIEQALEEKKCSNVNDVAKSVKRSEEWVRQLARREGLLGVKLINDEKTVVMLTSSGWIMRVDKTRMDKVYAQAAAACSRGDGRITWSELGRMLQRQVVDAT
;
A
#
# COMPACT_ATOMS: atom_id res chain seq x y z
N MET A 1 -41.16 -17.99 28.28
CA MET A 1 -39.89 -18.70 28.57
C MET A 1 -38.94 -18.80 27.35
N LEU A 2 -39.09 -18.01 26.27
CA LEU A 2 -38.12 -18.01 25.15
C LEU A 2 -37.24 -16.74 25.07
N GLY A 3 -37.46 -15.73 25.91
CA GLY A 3 -36.72 -14.46 25.85
C GLY A 3 -35.25 -14.52 26.31
N TRP A 4 -34.89 -15.51 27.13
CA TRP A 4 -33.51 -15.66 27.63
C TRP A 4 -32.53 -16.11 26.52
N LEU A 5 -33.00 -16.82 25.50
CA LEU A 5 -32.14 -17.23 24.39
C LEU A 5 -31.61 -16.04 23.58
N ASN A 6 -32.30 -14.89 23.61
CA ASN A 6 -31.87 -13.66 22.93
C ASN A 6 -30.66 -12.98 23.60
N THR A 7 -30.29 -13.37 24.82
CA THR A 7 -29.19 -12.76 25.56
C THR A 7 -27.83 -13.37 25.23
N PHE A 8 -27.80 -14.55 24.60
CA PHE A 8 -26.56 -15.26 24.29
C PHE A 8 -26.00 -15.00 22.88
N ILE A 9 -26.72 -14.26 22.04
CA ILE A 9 -26.28 -13.91 20.69
C ILE A 9 -26.12 -12.39 20.61
N PRO A 10 -24.90 -11.84 20.76
CA PRO A 10 -24.67 -10.39 20.79
C PRO A 10 -24.96 -9.64 19.47
N PHE A 11 -25.51 -10.34 18.46
CA PHE A 11 -25.80 -9.80 17.13
C PHE A 11 -27.27 -9.99 16.70
N ALA A 12 -28.15 -10.46 17.59
CA ALA A 12 -29.55 -10.70 17.25
C ALA A 12 -30.40 -9.43 17.43
N ASP A 13 -30.85 -8.84 16.31
CA ASP A 13 -31.84 -7.76 16.31
C ASP A 13 -33.18 -8.28 16.88
N PRO A 14 -33.73 -7.67 17.94
CA PRO A 14 -34.98 -8.14 18.57
C PRO A 14 -36.21 -8.01 17.66
N THR A 15 -36.09 -7.29 16.53
CA THR A 15 -37.15 -7.05 15.55
C THR A 15 -37.21 -8.12 14.46
N ARG A 16 -36.23 -9.04 14.39
CA ARG A 16 -36.16 -10.09 13.37
C ARG A 16 -36.51 -11.46 13.97
N PRO A 17 -37.23 -12.33 13.23
CA PRO A 17 -37.57 -13.65 13.73
C PRO A 17 -36.31 -14.54 13.79
N ILE A 18 -36.05 -15.15 14.96
CA ILE A 18 -34.83 -15.90 15.30
C ILE A 18 -34.46 -16.97 14.26
N TRP A 19 -35.45 -17.62 13.63
CA TRP A 19 -35.20 -18.65 12.62
C TRP A 19 -34.45 -18.13 11.39
N ARG A 20 -34.58 -16.82 11.07
CA ARG A 20 -33.86 -16.17 9.97
C ARG A 20 -32.37 -16.10 10.25
N ASP A 21 -31.99 -15.72 11.47
CA ASP A 21 -30.59 -15.60 11.86
C ASP A 21 -29.94 -16.98 12.00
N VAL A 22 -30.69 -17.97 12.47
CA VAL A 22 -30.27 -19.38 12.43
C VAL A 22 -30.06 -19.84 10.98
N ALA A 23 -31.00 -19.56 10.06
CA ALA A 23 -30.84 -19.93 8.65
C ALA A 23 -29.62 -19.26 8.01
N LEU A 24 -29.41 -17.97 8.24
CA LEU A 24 -28.26 -17.22 7.71
C LEU A 24 -26.93 -17.72 8.28
N SER A 25 -26.85 -17.97 9.59
CA SER A 25 -25.65 -18.53 10.21
C SER A 25 -25.36 -19.96 9.73
N THR A 26 -26.39 -20.78 9.50
CA THR A 26 -26.21 -22.12 8.91
C THR A 26 -25.70 -22.04 7.47
N ILE A 27 -26.22 -21.12 6.66
CA ILE A 27 -25.73 -20.86 5.29
C ILE A 27 -24.30 -20.36 5.32
N LEU A 28 -23.95 -19.44 6.22
CA LEU A 28 -22.58 -18.92 6.37
C LEU A 28 -21.60 -20.03 6.78
N LEU A 29 -21.99 -20.92 7.69
CA LEU A 29 -21.20 -22.09 8.11
C LEU A 29 -21.00 -23.08 6.96
N LEU A 30 -22.05 -23.35 6.18
CA LEU A 30 -21.98 -24.17 4.97
C LEU A 30 -21.05 -23.53 3.92
N LEU A 31 -21.17 -22.21 3.73
CA LEU A 31 -20.32 -21.46 2.82
C LEU A 31 -18.85 -21.51 3.29
N MET A 32 -18.55 -21.29 4.57
CA MET A 32 -17.18 -21.40 5.11
C MET A 32 -16.64 -22.82 5.12
N TYR A 33 -17.50 -23.85 5.16
CA TYR A 33 -17.07 -25.24 5.04
C TYR A 33 -16.73 -25.62 3.59
N VAL A 34 -17.46 -25.06 2.62
CA VAL A 34 -17.26 -25.33 1.18
C VAL A 34 -16.25 -24.38 0.55
N ALA A 35 -16.16 -23.12 0.99
CA ALA A 35 -15.29 -22.08 0.44
C ALA A 35 -13.79 -22.46 0.41
N PRO A 36 -13.21 -23.18 1.38
CA PRO A 36 -11.81 -23.61 1.33
C PRO A 36 -11.52 -24.59 0.18
N ARG A 37 -12.55 -25.18 -0.44
CA ARG A 37 -12.41 -26.06 -1.62
C ARG A 37 -12.64 -25.34 -2.93
N ILE A 38 -13.15 -24.11 -2.90
CA ILE A 38 -13.25 -23.28 -4.09
C ILE A 38 -11.88 -22.60 -4.18
N ASP A 39 -11.00 -23.12 -5.03
CA ASP A 39 -9.72 -22.49 -5.34
C ASP A 39 -9.98 -21.05 -5.80
N PHE A 40 -9.86 -20.09 -4.88
CA PHE A 40 -9.96 -18.66 -5.18
C PHE A 40 -8.95 -18.27 -6.27
N ASP A 41 -7.83 -18.99 -6.37
CA ASP A 41 -6.83 -18.87 -7.42
C ASP A 41 -7.40 -19.09 -8.83
N ALA A 42 -8.37 -20.00 -9.00
CA ALA A 42 -9.01 -20.24 -10.29
C ALA A 42 -9.95 -19.10 -10.70
N LEU A 43 -10.64 -18.49 -9.72
CA LEU A 43 -11.55 -17.35 -9.94
C LEU A 43 -10.77 -16.05 -10.19
N VAL A 44 -9.67 -15.81 -9.47
CA VAL A 44 -8.80 -14.65 -9.67
C VAL A 44 -8.09 -14.75 -11.04
N ARG A 45 -7.65 -15.93 -11.46
CA ARG A 45 -7.05 -16.12 -12.80
C ARG A 45 -8.04 -15.89 -13.94
N LYS A 46 -9.31 -16.30 -13.80
CA LYS A 46 -10.33 -16.03 -14.82
C LYS A 46 -10.61 -14.54 -14.98
N ARG A 47 -10.61 -13.76 -13.89
CA ARG A 47 -10.84 -12.32 -13.95
C ARG A 47 -9.69 -11.54 -14.61
N SER A 48 -8.47 -12.10 -14.57
CA SER A 48 -7.31 -11.53 -15.27
C SER A 48 -7.21 -11.91 -16.74
N ALA A 49 -7.91 -12.97 -17.17
CA ALA A 49 -7.88 -13.46 -18.56
C ALA A 49 -8.83 -12.70 -19.50
N ASP A 50 -9.92 -12.13 -18.97
CA ASP A 50 -10.88 -11.32 -19.75
C ASP A 50 -10.49 -9.83 -19.84
N LYS A 51 -9.33 -9.44 -19.28
CA LYS A 51 -8.77 -8.11 -19.52
C LYS A 51 -7.97 -8.16 -20.82
N GLU A 52 -8.68 -8.01 -21.93
CA GLU A 52 -8.13 -7.96 -23.29
C GLU A 52 -6.89 -7.05 -23.38
N PRO A 53 -5.89 -7.42 -24.22
CA PRO A 53 -4.72 -6.58 -24.45
C PRO A 53 -5.14 -5.31 -25.20
N ALA A 54 -5.09 -4.17 -24.49
CA ALA A 54 -5.27 -2.86 -25.07
C ALA A 54 -4.37 -2.70 -26.31
N VAL A 55 -5.04 -2.33 -27.40
CA VAL A 55 -4.49 -2.03 -28.73
C VAL A 55 -3.27 -1.12 -28.60
N ASN A 56 -2.18 -1.60 -29.19
CA ASN A 56 -0.93 -0.91 -29.44
C ASN A 56 -1.18 0.28 -30.39
N VAL A 57 -1.45 1.47 -29.85
CA VAL A 57 -1.45 2.73 -30.61
C VAL A 57 -0.09 3.38 -30.45
N SER A 58 0.61 3.50 -31.57
CA SER A 58 1.89 4.18 -31.70
C SER A 58 1.77 5.70 -31.43
N ARG A 59 2.71 6.22 -30.63
CA ARG A 59 3.42 7.53 -30.64
C ARG A 59 2.84 8.69 -31.51
N PRO A 60 2.96 9.98 -31.09
CA PRO A 60 4.28 10.60 -30.94
C PRO A 60 4.48 11.55 -29.73
N ASP A 61 5.75 11.88 -29.51
CA ASP A 61 6.31 12.81 -28.54
C ASP A 61 5.73 14.23 -28.58
N THR A 62 5.39 14.78 -27.41
CA THR A 62 5.58 16.19 -27.01
C THR A 62 5.70 16.21 -25.49
N ARG A 63 6.89 16.45 -24.93
CA ARG A 63 7.44 17.77 -24.56
C ARG A 63 6.75 18.37 -23.32
N THR A 64 7.43 18.17 -22.18
CA THR A 64 7.62 19.07 -21.02
C THR A 64 6.42 19.71 -20.30
N GLU A 65 6.55 19.69 -18.96
CA GLU A 65 5.93 20.61 -17.97
C GLU A 65 4.43 20.43 -17.67
N ASN A 66 4.14 19.62 -16.64
CA ASN A 66 3.57 20.09 -15.37
C ASN A 66 3.16 18.88 -14.51
N LEU A 67 3.80 18.76 -13.36
CA LEU A 67 3.45 17.78 -12.34
C LEU A 67 2.24 18.34 -11.58
N GLU A 68 1.05 18.21 -12.16
CA GLU A 68 -0.20 18.38 -11.40
C GLU A 68 -0.34 17.19 -10.45
N LEU A 69 -0.34 17.51 -9.16
CA LEU A 69 -0.81 16.60 -8.11
C LEU A 69 -2.27 16.27 -8.40
N ASP A 70 -2.49 15.09 -8.98
CA ASP A 70 -3.78 14.42 -9.02
C ASP A 70 -4.12 13.98 -7.59
N VAL A 71 -4.75 14.90 -6.85
CA VAL A 71 -5.45 14.62 -5.60
C VAL A 71 -6.67 13.81 -6.00
N ASN A 72 -6.47 12.50 -6.10
CA ASN A 72 -7.53 11.56 -6.36
C ASN A 72 -8.53 11.65 -5.20
N GLU A 73 -9.65 12.28 -5.54
CA GLU A 73 -10.88 12.44 -4.80
C GLU A 73 -11.30 11.07 -4.23
N PHE A 74 -11.11 10.92 -2.92
CA PHE A 74 -11.73 9.84 -2.17
C PHE A 74 -13.25 10.14 -2.19
N GLU A 75 -13.97 9.55 -3.14
CA GLU A 75 -15.40 9.33 -3.03
C GLU A 75 -15.64 8.40 -1.83
N ASP A 76 -15.79 9.00 -0.65
CA ASP A 76 -16.44 8.37 0.49
C ASP A 76 -17.92 8.17 0.12
N GLN A 77 -18.22 7.01 -0.47
CA GLN A 77 -19.58 6.49 -0.56
C GLN A 77 -20.07 6.13 0.84
N HIS A 78 -20.54 7.13 1.57
CA HIS A 78 -21.42 6.95 2.72
C HIS A 78 -22.86 6.72 2.22
N GLU A 79 -23.15 5.49 1.81
CA GLU A 79 -24.49 4.95 1.93
C GLU A 79 -24.63 4.36 3.34
N ASP A 80 -25.27 5.07 4.28
CA ASP A 80 -26.31 4.44 5.09
C ASP A 80 -27.24 5.43 5.83
N SER A 81 -28.53 5.13 5.70
CA SER A 81 -29.61 5.26 6.68
C SER A 81 -29.91 6.60 7.36
N ARG A 82 -30.86 7.31 6.73
CA ARG A 82 -32.20 7.63 7.27
C ARG A 82 -32.43 7.33 8.78
N ASN A 83 -32.42 8.38 9.60
CA ASN A 83 -33.51 8.81 10.50
C ASN A 83 -32.93 9.72 11.58
N ASP A 84 -33.26 11.02 11.55
CA ASP A 84 -33.63 11.77 12.75
C ASP A 84 -34.24 13.14 12.38
N PRO A 85 -34.98 13.79 13.31
CA PRO A 85 -36.21 14.49 13.01
C PRO A 85 -36.01 15.95 12.59
N ALA A 86 -37.05 16.48 11.94
CA ALA A 86 -37.20 17.87 11.58
C ALA A 86 -36.89 18.81 12.77
N ASP A 87 -35.80 19.56 12.66
CA ASP A 87 -35.56 20.78 13.43
C ASP A 87 -35.76 21.97 12.47
N GLU A 88 -36.94 22.58 12.57
CA GLU A 88 -37.24 23.86 11.95
C GLU A 88 -36.46 24.94 12.71
N SER A 89 -35.32 25.38 12.14
CA SER A 89 -34.72 26.65 12.53
C SER A 89 -34.42 27.49 11.30
N ASP A 90 -35.06 28.66 11.31
CA ASP A 90 -35.01 29.74 10.32
C ASP A 90 -33.58 30.01 9.81
N ALA A 91 -33.30 29.58 8.59
CA ALA A 91 -32.18 30.09 7.81
C ALA A 91 -32.63 31.40 7.14
N VAL A 92 -32.27 32.52 7.76
CA VAL A 92 -32.34 33.85 7.17
C VAL A 92 -31.45 33.87 5.92
N GLU A 93 -32.09 33.89 4.76
CA GLU A 93 -31.50 34.07 3.44
C GLU A 93 -30.84 35.45 3.36
N LEU A 94 -29.55 35.54 3.68
CA LEU A 94 -28.73 36.71 3.40
C LEU A 94 -28.46 36.76 1.89
N GLN A 95 -29.31 37.49 1.17
CA GLN A 95 -29.07 37.92 -0.20
C GLN A 95 -27.74 38.68 -0.27
N ALA A 96 -26.73 38.03 -0.84
CA ALA A 96 -25.49 38.66 -1.24
C ALA A 96 -25.77 39.52 -2.48
N ASP A 97 -25.96 40.82 -2.23
CA ASP A 97 -26.01 41.86 -3.25
C ASP A 97 -24.71 41.84 -4.08
N SER A 98 -24.82 41.28 -5.28
CA SER A 98 -23.73 41.15 -6.24
C SER A 98 -23.53 42.51 -6.91
N ASN A 99 -22.82 43.40 -6.23
CA ASN A 99 -22.44 44.69 -6.80
C ASN A 99 -21.30 44.44 -7.80
N GLU A 100 -21.64 44.34 -9.09
CA GLU A 100 -20.72 44.37 -10.21
C GLU A 100 -19.82 45.61 -10.12
N VAL A 101 -18.57 45.42 -9.71
CA VAL A 101 -17.53 46.44 -9.86
C VAL A 101 -17.12 46.48 -11.32
N HIS A 102 -17.68 47.45 -12.04
CA HIS A 102 -17.31 47.82 -13.38
C HIS A 102 -15.80 48.16 -13.44
N LEU A 103 -15.01 47.24 -13.99
CA LEU A 103 -13.62 47.44 -14.37
C LEU A 103 -13.56 48.51 -15.48
N GLY A 104 -13.37 49.76 -15.06
CA GLY A 104 -13.02 50.85 -15.96
C GLY A 104 -11.60 50.64 -16.49
N GLU A 105 -11.51 50.19 -17.75
CA GLU A 105 -10.33 50.23 -18.59
C GLU A 105 -9.85 51.68 -18.75
N HIS A 106 -8.93 52.12 -17.87
CA HIS A 106 -8.26 53.41 -18.04
C HIS A 106 -6.86 53.19 -18.65
N ARG A 107 -6.88 53.18 -19.99
CA ARG A 107 -5.85 53.64 -20.93
C ARG A 107 -4.56 54.17 -20.26
N GLN A 108 -3.52 53.37 -20.28
CA GLN A 108 -2.14 53.86 -20.24
C GLN A 108 -1.93 54.76 -21.46
N MET A 109 -1.80 56.06 -21.23
CA MET A 109 -0.99 56.90 -22.09
C MET A 109 0.32 57.16 -21.36
N ASP A 110 1.38 56.68 -21.98
CA ASP A 110 2.74 57.15 -21.76
C ASP A 110 2.77 58.67 -21.88
N ASP A 111 3.23 59.35 -20.84
CA ASP A 111 3.85 60.66 -21.01
C ASP A 111 5.13 60.72 -20.17
N ALA A 112 6.23 60.51 -20.88
CA ALA A 112 7.57 60.79 -20.44
C ALA A 112 7.73 62.31 -20.33
N ASN A 113 7.64 62.84 -19.11
CA ASN A 113 8.25 64.12 -18.77
C ASN A 113 9.02 63.99 -17.46
N ASP A 114 10.27 63.64 -17.66
CA ASP A 114 11.43 64.05 -16.90
C ASP A 114 11.36 65.56 -16.60
N GLU A 115 11.16 65.93 -15.34
CA GLU A 115 11.55 67.24 -14.78
C GLU A 115 11.50 67.16 -13.24
N GLY A 116 12.68 67.16 -12.62
CA GLY A 116 12.87 66.93 -11.19
C GLY A 116 12.09 67.89 -10.29
N PRO A 117 11.84 67.52 -9.02
CA PRO A 117 11.07 68.35 -8.11
C PRO A 117 11.85 69.62 -7.80
N VAL A 118 11.49 70.72 -8.46
CA VAL A 118 11.77 72.07 -7.99
C VAL A 118 11.15 72.16 -6.61
N ARG A 119 11.99 71.99 -5.57
CA ARG A 119 11.62 72.23 -4.18
C ARG A 119 11.25 73.69 -4.06
N HIS A 120 9.98 74.01 -4.31
CA HIS A 120 9.38 75.26 -3.87
C HIS A 120 9.45 75.25 -2.34
N GLN A 121 10.55 75.76 -1.80
CA GLN A 121 10.66 76.08 -0.38
C GLN A 121 9.44 76.95 -0.05
N PRO A 122 8.53 76.49 0.83
CA PRO A 122 7.42 77.31 1.25
C PRO A 122 8.03 78.51 1.97
N ARG A 123 8.05 79.68 1.32
CA ARG A 123 8.40 80.93 1.98
C ARG A 123 7.49 81.05 3.20
N ALA A 124 8.08 81.01 4.39
CA ALA A 124 7.39 81.20 5.66
C ALA A 124 6.77 82.61 5.65
N ARG A 125 5.53 82.70 5.17
CA ARG A 125 4.76 83.92 5.21
C ARG A 125 4.43 84.17 6.67
N ASN A 126 4.91 85.30 7.18
CA ASN A 126 4.72 85.76 8.55
C ASN A 126 3.21 85.70 8.90
N THR A 127 2.83 84.75 9.76
CA THR A 127 1.44 84.39 10.11
C THR A 127 0.81 85.37 11.10
N ASN A 128 1.58 86.31 11.64
CA ASN A 128 1.16 87.30 12.64
C ASN A 128 0.54 88.56 12.00
N ARG A 129 -0.23 88.44 10.93
CA ARG A 129 -1.08 89.54 10.45
C ARG A 129 -2.36 89.54 11.26
N GLU A 130 -2.68 90.65 11.91
CA GLU A 130 -3.95 90.88 12.59
C GLU A 130 -5.10 90.68 11.60
N VAL A 131 -5.69 89.48 11.64
CA VAL A 131 -6.87 89.15 10.87
C VAL A 131 -8.08 89.76 11.56
N GLY A 132 -8.87 90.55 10.82
CA GLY A 132 -10.10 91.12 11.35
C GLY A 132 -11.00 90.07 12.00
N SER A 133 -11.76 90.46 13.03
CA SER A 133 -12.49 89.56 13.93
C SER A 133 -13.32 88.47 13.24
N LYS A 134 -13.96 88.77 12.10
CA LYS A 134 -14.73 87.79 11.30
C LYS A 134 -13.82 86.71 10.67
N LYS A 135 -12.66 87.10 10.15
CA LYS A 135 -11.68 86.20 9.52
C LYS A 135 -10.97 85.34 10.56
N ALA A 136 -10.66 85.91 11.73
CA ALA A 136 -10.12 85.16 12.87
C ALA A 136 -11.08 84.02 13.28
N LYS A 137 -12.38 84.30 13.42
CA LYS A 137 -13.39 83.27 13.75
C LYS A 137 -13.52 82.18 12.66
N SER A 138 -13.49 82.56 11.39
CA SER A 138 -13.53 81.59 10.28
C SER A 138 -12.29 80.68 10.25
N ILE A 139 -11.10 81.23 10.50
CA ILE A 139 -9.85 80.45 10.59
C ILE A 139 -9.89 79.52 11.81
N ALA A 140 -10.36 80.00 12.97
CA ALA A 140 -10.51 79.17 14.16
C ALA A 140 -11.44 77.97 13.92
N ARG A 141 -12.58 78.18 13.24
CA ARG A 141 -13.50 77.09 12.88
C ARG A 141 -12.86 76.07 11.92
N ARG A 142 -12.11 76.54 10.92
CA ARG A 142 -11.39 75.65 9.99
C ARG A 142 -10.27 74.88 10.68
N ASN A 143 -9.55 75.51 11.60
CA ASN A 143 -8.52 74.84 12.40
C ASN A 143 -9.12 73.80 13.34
N GLN A 144 -10.27 74.08 13.98
CA GLN A 144 -11.02 73.09 14.76
C GLN A 144 -11.45 71.89 13.90
N GLN A 145 -11.93 72.14 12.67
CA GLN A 145 -12.28 71.06 11.75
C GLN A 145 -11.07 70.22 11.32
N ARG A 146 -9.92 70.84 11.04
CA ARG A 146 -8.67 70.11 10.73
C ARG A 146 -8.22 69.28 11.92
N ALA A 147 -8.16 69.88 13.11
CA ALA A 147 -7.79 69.19 14.34
C ALA A 147 -8.72 68.02 14.64
N TYR A 148 -10.04 68.17 14.40
CA TYR A 148 -10.99 67.08 14.55
C TYR A 148 -10.77 65.95 13.52
N ASN A 149 -10.52 66.30 12.25
CA ASN A 149 -10.26 65.32 11.20
C ASN A 149 -8.90 64.61 11.38
N GLU A 150 -7.89 65.32 11.85
CA GLU A 150 -6.58 64.77 12.21
C GLU A 150 -6.72 63.83 13.40
N TRP A 151 -7.43 64.25 14.46
CA TRP A 151 -7.75 63.38 15.59
C TRP A 151 -8.53 62.13 15.16
N LEU A 152 -9.48 62.24 14.23
CA LEU A 152 -10.23 61.09 13.72
C LEU A 152 -9.34 60.13 12.91
N ARG A 153 -8.37 60.66 12.15
CA ARG A 153 -7.36 59.84 11.46
C ARG A 153 -6.43 59.16 12.44
N GLU A 154 -5.92 59.90 13.43
CA GLU A 154 -5.08 59.39 14.50
C GLU A 154 -5.79 58.29 15.30
N GLN A 155 -7.08 58.45 15.60
CA GLN A 155 -7.89 57.38 16.21
C GLN A 155 -8.00 56.15 15.29
N GLY A 156 -8.26 56.34 14.00
CA GLY A 156 -8.33 55.23 13.05
C GLY A 156 -6.98 54.52 12.83
N ASP A 157 -5.88 55.27 12.83
CA ASP A 157 -4.52 54.73 12.75
C ASP A 157 -4.14 53.98 14.02
N ALA A 158 -4.50 54.50 15.20
CA ALA A 158 -4.30 53.80 16.47
C ALA A 158 -5.07 52.47 16.50
N GLN A 159 -6.33 52.44 16.06
CA GLN A 159 -7.11 51.20 15.98
C GLN A 159 -6.53 50.19 14.99
N ARG A 160 -6.11 50.64 13.80
CA ARG A 160 -5.42 49.76 12.83
C ARG A 160 -4.13 49.20 13.39
N ALA A 161 -3.36 49.99 14.13
CA ALA A 161 -2.10 49.56 14.75
C ALA A 161 -2.33 48.52 15.86
N GLU A 162 -3.38 48.66 16.66
CA GLU A 162 -3.78 47.65 17.66
C GLU A 162 -4.21 46.36 16.98
N TRP A 163 -5.10 46.41 15.99
CA TRP A 163 -5.53 45.22 15.25
C TRP A 163 -4.37 44.52 14.53
N ALA A 164 -3.40 45.27 13.99
CA ALA A 164 -2.22 44.68 13.37
C ALA A 164 -1.32 43.94 14.38
N ARG A 165 -1.25 44.42 15.65
CA ARG A 165 -0.53 43.72 16.72
C ARG A 165 -1.27 42.45 17.14
N ASP A 166 -2.57 42.54 17.37
CA ASP A 166 -3.41 41.40 17.76
C ASP A 166 -3.42 40.32 16.68
N GLU A 167 -3.41 40.72 15.40
CA GLU A 167 -3.32 39.79 14.28
C GLU A 167 -1.96 39.11 14.22
N HIS A 168 -0.87 39.85 14.43
CA HIS A 168 0.47 39.27 14.46
C HIS A 168 0.67 38.30 15.64
N GLU A 169 0.06 38.58 16.79
CA GLU A 169 0.06 37.68 17.95
C GLU A 169 -0.74 36.39 17.66
N ARG A 170 -1.96 36.52 17.13
CA ARG A 170 -2.78 35.36 16.72
C ARG A 170 -2.07 34.51 15.67
N GLN A 171 -1.44 35.14 14.68
CA GLN A 171 -0.69 34.41 13.66
C GLN A 171 0.53 33.70 14.23
N ALA A 172 1.25 34.32 15.17
CA ALA A 172 2.39 33.69 15.84
C ALA A 172 1.95 32.47 16.68
N GLU A 173 0.83 32.56 17.39
CA GLU A 173 0.25 31.44 18.14
C GLU A 173 -0.17 30.29 17.23
N LEU A 174 -0.91 30.59 16.14
CA LEU A 174 -1.30 29.60 15.15
C LEU A 174 -0.09 28.95 14.47
N ALA A 175 0.97 29.72 14.18
CA ALA A 175 2.20 29.19 13.62
C ALA A 175 2.92 28.26 14.61
N ALA A 176 3.00 28.62 15.88
CA ALA A 176 3.62 27.79 16.91
C ALA A 176 2.85 26.47 17.11
N GLU A 177 1.52 26.50 17.09
CA GLU A 177 0.71 25.28 17.17
C GLU A 177 0.90 24.39 15.93
N LYS A 178 0.88 24.98 14.72
CA LYS A 178 1.16 24.25 13.47
C LYS A 178 2.53 23.57 13.51
N GLN A 179 3.55 24.23 14.04
CA GLN A 179 4.90 23.64 14.20
C GLN A 179 4.89 22.44 15.17
N ARG A 180 4.14 22.51 16.27
CA ARG A 180 4.01 21.38 17.20
C ARG A 180 3.35 20.18 16.54
N ARG A 181 2.25 20.40 15.81
CA ARG A 181 1.55 19.34 15.07
C ARG A 181 2.44 18.74 13.99
N ALA A 182 3.10 19.57 13.19
CA ALA A 182 4.02 19.13 12.15
C ALA A 182 5.19 18.30 12.71
N ALA A 183 5.73 18.66 13.88
CA ALA A 183 6.79 17.90 14.53
C ALA A 183 6.30 16.52 15.04
N ILE A 184 5.07 16.44 15.54
CA ILE A 184 4.45 15.17 15.95
C ILE A 184 4.20 14.29 14.72
N ASP A 185 3.62 14.85 13.66
CA ASP A 185 3.32 14.12 12.42
C ASP A 185 4.59 13.63 11.74
N ALA A 186 5.66 14.43 11.73
CA ALA A 186 6.97 14.03 11.20
C ALA A 186 7.53 12.82 11.98
N ARG A 187 7.46 12.84 13.32
CA ARG A 187 7.88 11.71 14.15
C ARG A 187 7.02 10.47 13.92
N LEU A 188 5.72 10.64 13.71
CA LEU A 188 4.81 9.52 13.43
C LEU A 188 5.11 8.91 12.06
N ARG A 189 5.32 9.73 11.03
CA ARG A 189 5.71 9.28 9.69
C ARG A 189 7.05 8.56 9.67
N GLU A 190 8.03 9.04 10.44
CA GLU A 190 9.34 8.39 10.55
C GLU A 190 9.24 7.02 11.25
N LYS A 191 8.44 6.91 12.31
CA LYS A 191 8.14 5.63 12.97
C LYS A 191 7.41 4.66 12.03
N GLU A 192 6.41 5.12 11.31
CA GLU A 192 5.68 4.27 10.37
C GLU A 192 6.57 3.81 9.21
N LYS A 193 7.42 4.71 8.68
CA LYS A 193 8.37 4.36 7.62
C LYS A 193 9.38 3.31 8.10
N SER A 194 9.96 3.51 9.29
CA SER A 194 10.91 2.54 9.87
C SER A 194 10.26 1.19 10.21
N GLU A 195 9.00 1.17 10.64
CA GLU A 195 8.25 -0.08 10.86
C GLU A 195 7.98 -0.83 9.54
N ARG A 196 7.57 -0.09 8.49
CA ARG A 196 7.39 -0.67 7.15
C ARG A 196 8.69 -1.23 6.59
N GLU A 197 9.81 -0.52 6.76
CA GLU A 197 11.14 -0.98 6.35
C GLU A 197 11.59 -2.20 7.16
N ALA A 198 11.37 -2.21 8.48
CA ALA A 198 11.68 -3.37 9.32
C ALA A 198 10.83 -4.60 8.96
N ARG A 199 9.56 -4.41 8.59
CA ARG A 199 8.70 -5.50 8.11
C ARG A 199 9.19 -6.04 6.77
N ARG A 200 9.52 -5.17 5.81
CA ARG A 200 10.09 -5.57 4.51
C ARG A 200 11.41 -6.33 4.69
N ALA A 201 12.30 -5.84 5.55
CA ALA A 201 13.57 -6.49 5.82
C ALA A 201 13.40 -7.90 6.42
N LYS A 202 12.44 -8.08 7.35
CA LYS A 202 12.16 -9.42 7.91
C LYS A 202 11.62 -10.37 6.84
N GLU A 203 10.68 -9.93 6.02
CA GLU A 203 10.13 -10.75 4.93
C GLU A 203 11.20 -11.12 3.90
N GLU A 204 12.10 -10.19 3.56
CA GLU A 204 13.22 -10.46 2.66
C GLU A 204 14.19 -11.48 3.24
N VAL A 205 14.51 -11.39 4.54
CA VAL A 205 15.36 -12.37 5.23
C VAL A 205 14.70 -13.75 5.26
N GLU A 206 13.41 -13.84 5.55
CA GLU A 206 12.67 -15.11 5.52
C GLU A 206 12.65 -15.72 4.12
N ARG A 207 12.38 -14.90 3.10
CA ARG A 207 12.39 -15.33 1.68
C ARG A 207 13.78 -15.82 1.26
N GLN A 208 14.84 -15.11 1.63
CA GLN A 208 16.22 -15.52 1.37
C GLN A 208 16.55 -16.84 2.07
N ALA A 209 16.17 -16.99 3.34
CA ALA A 209 16.38 -18.24 4.07
C ALA A 209 15.64 -19.44 3.45
N GLU A 210 14.45 -19.23 2.87
CA GLU A 210 13.73 -20.27 2.14
C GLU A 210 14.42 -20.64 0.81
N LEU A 211 14.92 -19.66 0.08
CA LEU A 211 15.67 -19.89 -1.15
C LEU A 211 16.99 -20.61 -0.87
N GLU A 212 17.73 -20.19 0.15
CA GLU A 212 18.98 -20.85 0.58
C GLU A 212 18.72 -22.29 1.02
N ALA A 213 17.67 -22.52 1.81
CA ALA A 213 17.27 -23.86 2.21
C ALA A 213 16.93 -24.74 0.99
N THR A 214 16.23 -24.17 0.01
CA THR A 214 15.86 -24.84 -1.24
C THR A 214 17.10 -25.21 -2.05
N GLN A 215 17.99 -24.25 -2.32
CA GLN A 215 19.21 -24.47 -3.08
C GLN A 215 20.13 -25.47 -2.39
N LYS A 216 20.28 -25.37 -1.06
CA LYS A 216 21.09 -26.30 -0.27
C LYS A 216 20.53 -27.72 -0.35
N ALA A 217 19.21 -27.89 -0.23
CA ALA A 217 18.57 -29.20 -0.37
C ALA A 217 18.81 -29.80 -1.77
N LEU A 218 18.64 -29.01 -2.83
CA LEU A 218 18.86 -29.45 -4.21
C LEU A 218 20.32 -29.84 -4.45
N CYS A 219 21.26 -29.01 -4.04
CA CYS A 219 22.70 -29.29 -4.15
C CYS A 219 23.07 -30.61 -3.47
N LEU A 220 22.58 -30.85 -2.25
CA LEU A 220 22.82 -32.11 -1.54
C LEU A 220 22.19 -33.33 -2.23
N ILE A 221 21.00 -33.18 -2.80
CA ILE A 221 20.34 -34.26 -3.57
C ILE A 221 21.13 -34.54 -4.84
N GLU A 222 21.50 -33.52 -5.61
CA GLU A 222 22.23 -33.66 -6.86
C GLU A 222 23.61 -34.27 -6.65
N GLN A 223 24.36 -33.78 -5.66
CA GLN A 223 25.65 -34.33 -5.28
C GLN A 223 25.53 -35.81 -4.87
N ALA A 224 24.55 -36.15 -4.01
CA ALA A 224 24.32 -37.54 -3.62
C ALA A 224 23.90 -38.44 -4.80
N LEU A 225 23.11 -37.91 -5.74
CA LEU A 225 22.73 -38.62 -6.96
C LEU A 225 23.89 -38.75 -7.95
N GLU A 226 24.87 -37.87 -7.91
CA GLU A 226 26.07 -37.96 -8.75
C GLU A 226 27.06 -38.98 -8.18
N GLU A 227 27.38 -38.88 -6.89
CA GLU A 227 28.35 -39.73 -6.20
C GLU A 227 27.81 -41.15 -5.96
N LYS A 228 26.63 -41.25 -5.33
CA LYS A 228 26.08 -42.52 -4.81
C LYS A 228 24.96 -43.09 -5.67
N LYS A 229 24.42 -42.28 -6.59
CA LYS A 229 23.19 -42.55 -7.36
C LYS A 229 21.95 -42.75 -6.49
N CYS A 230 22.03 -42.49 -5.19
CA CYS A 230 20.91 -42.50 -4.26
C CYS A 230 21.08 -41.42 -3.20
N SER A 231 19.96 -40.87 -2.73
CA SER A 231 19.92 -39.86 -1.68
C SER A 231 18.77 -40.16 -0.73
N ASN A 232 19.06 -40.20 0.58
CA ASN A 232 18.06 -40.38 1.62
C ASN A 232 17.41 -39.04 1.97
N VAL A 233 16.09 -38.95 1.79
CA VAL A 233 15.32 -37.73 2.03
C VAL A 233 15.40 -37.28 3.50
N ASN A 234 15.47 -38.21 4.44
CA ASN A 234 15.56 -37.88 5.88
C ASN A 234 16.89 -37.19 6.21
N ASP A 235 18.00 -37.67 5.63
CA ASP A 235 19.32 -37.09 5.87
C ASP A 235 19.41 -35.66 5.30
N VAL A 236 18.84 -35.45 4.10
CA VAL A 236 18.73 -34.11 3.49
C VAL A 236 17.84 -33.21 4.35
N ALA A 237 16.69 -33.69 4.81
CA ALA A 237 15.77 -32.93 5.66
C ALA A 237 16.42 -32.48 6.98
N LYS A 238 17.17 -33.38 7.64
CA LYS A 238 17.95 -33.06 8.85
C LYS A 238 19.02 -32.00 8.59
N SER A 239 19.73 -32.08 7.46
CA SER A 239 20.79 -31.13 7.11
C SER A 239 20.29 -29.70 6.83
N VAL A 240 19.05 -29.57 6.34
CA VAL A 240 18.40 -28.30 6.01
C VAL A 240 17.44 -27.84 7.12
N LYS A 241 17.25 -28.64 8.18
CA LYS A 241 16.32 -28.38 9.29
C LYS A 241 14.87 -28.19 8.82
N ARG A 242 14.43 -29.01 7.88
CA ARG A 242 13.06 -29.01 7.35
C ARG A 242 12.42 -30.40 7.48
N SER A 243 11.13 -30.50 7.18
CA SER A 243 10.43 -31.78 7.21
C SER A 243 10.77 -32.65 5.99
N GLU A 244 10.67 -33.97 6.13
CA GLU A 244 10.85 -34.90 5.01
C GLU A 244 9.85 -34.62 3.88
N GLU A 245 8.61 -34.29 4.23
CA GLU A 245 7.55 -33.98 3.28
C GLU A 245 7.88 -32.74 2.43
N TRP A 246 8.48 -31.72 3.05
CA TRP A 246 8.93 -30.53 2.34
C TRP A 246 9.97 -30.89 1.28
N VAL A 247 10.95 -31.75 1.60
CA VAL A 247 11.96 -32.22 0.64
C VAL A 247 11.32 -33.08 -0.47
N ARG A 248 10.34 -33.94 -0.14
CA ARG A 248 9.60 -34.72 -1.15
C ARG A 248 8.83 -33.82 -2.11
N GLN A 249 8.15 -32.80 -1.60
CA GLN A 249 7.42 -31.82 -2.40
C GLN A 249 8.37 -31.00 -3.25
N LEU A 250 9.51 -30.58 -2.69
CA LEU A 250 10.55 -29.86 -3.42
C LEU A 250 11.05 -30.69 -4.61
N ALA A 251 11.39 -31.96 -4.40
CA ALA A 251 11.86 -32.83 -5.48
C ALA A 251 10.81 -33.03 -6.60
N ARG A 252 9.51 -33.00 -6.26
CA ARG A 252 8.42 -33.04 -7.25
C ARG A 252 8.28 -31.72 -7.99
N ARG A 253 8.29 -30.60 -7.27
CA ARG A 253 8.11 -29.25 -7.82
C ARG A 253 9.23 -28.87 -8.78
N GLU A 254 10.47 -29.19 -8.42
CA GLU A 254 11.66 -28.89 -9.24
C GLU A 254 11.88 -29.90 -10.38
N GLY A 255 10.98 -30.89 -10.55
CA GLY A 255 11.12 -31.88 -11.62
C GLY A 255 12.38 -32.73 -11.49
N LEU A 256 12.83 -33.02 -10.26
CA LEU A 256 13.96 -33.94 -10.04
C LEU A 256 13.58 -35.38 -10.40
N LEU A 257 12.31 -35.74 -10.21
CA LEU A 257 11.76 -37.06 -10.50
C LEU A 257 11.35 -37.18 -11.98
N GLY A 258 11.44 -38.38 -12.53
CA GLY A 258 11.03 -38.70 -13.89
C GLY A 258 12.18 -39.28 -14.74
N VAL A 259 11.91 -39.42 -16.03
CA VAL A 259 12.91 -39.88 -17.02
C VAL A 259 13.72 -38.68 -17.48
N LYS A 260 15.04 -38.74 -17.33
CA LYS A 260 15.97 -37.71 -17.77
C LYS A 260 16.98 -38.30 -18.75
N LEU A 261 17.34 -37.52 -19.76
CA LEU A 261 18.44 -37.86 -20.67
C LEU A 261 19.72 -37.30 -20.05
N ILE A 262 20.62 -38.19 -19.60
CA ILE A 262 21.92 -37.80 -19.05
C ILE A 262 22.97 -38.49 -19.92
N ASN A 263 23.85 -37.73 -20.57
CA ASN A 263 24.84 -38.23 -21.53
C ASN A 263 24.22 -39.10 -22.64
N ASP A 264 23.10 -38.66 -23.21
CA ASP A 264 22.29 -39.38 -24.22
C ASP A 264 21.70 -40.73 -23.76
N GLU A 265 21.91 -41.12 -22.50
CA GLU A 265 21.30 -42.30 -21.91
C GLU A 265 20.02 -41.94 -21.15
N LYS A 266 18.99 -42.77 -21.30
CA LYS A 266 17.76 -42.65 -20.54
C LYS A 266 18.01 -43.12 -19.11
N THR A 267 18.00 -42.18 -18.18
CA THR A 267 18.09 -42.42 -16.73
C THR A 267 16.73 -42.15 -16.09
N VAL A 268 16.34 -42.97 -15.13
CA VAL A 268 15.07 -42.76 -14.41
C VAL A 268 15.38 -42.37 -12.97
N VAL A 269 14.92 -41.20 -12.56
CA VAL A 269 14.98 -40.75 -11.17
C VAL A 269 13.62 -40.98 -10.53
N MET A 270 13.58 -41.77 -9.46
CA MET A 270 12.34 -42.12 -8.76
C MET A 270 12.46 -41.93 -7.25
N LEU A 271 11.32 -41.64 -6.61
CA LEU A 271 11.19 -41.55 -5.15
C LEU A 271 10.54 -42.84 -4.64
N THR A 272 11.22 -43.54 -3.72
CA THR A 272 10.67 -44.74 -3.07
C THR A 272 9.73 -44.38 -1.92
N SER A 273 8.85 -45.32 -1.54
CA SER A 273 8.01 -45.20 -0.35
C SER A 273 8.80 -45.08 0.95
N SER A 274 10.00 -45.67 0.99
CA SER A 274 10.95 -45.57 2.11
C SER A 274 11.68 -44.22 2.19
N GLY A 275 11.42 -43.28 1.28
CA GLY A 275 12.03 -41.94 1.32
C GLY A 275 13.43 -41.88 0.70
N TRP A 276 13.72 -42.69 -0.31
CA TRP A 276 14.97 -42.62 -1.07
C TRP A 276 14.71 -42.06 -2.46
N ILE A 277 15.52 -41.10 -2.90
CA ILE A 277 15.57 -40.66 -4.29
C ILE A 277 16.69 -41.44 -4.96
N MET A 278 16.36 -42.22 -5.99
CA MET A 278 17.31 -43.08 -6.68
C MET A 278 17.38 -42.74 -8.16
N ARG A 279 18.59 -42.69 -8.71
CA ARG A 279 18.87 -42.63 -10.14
C ARG A 279 19.21 -44.03 -10.64
N VAL A 280 18.41 -44.54 -11.59
CA VAL A 280 18.60 -45.87 -12.18
C VAL A 280 18.97 -45.70 -13.65
N ASP A 281 20.18 -46.12 -13.96
CA ASP A 281 20.71 -46.14 -15.33
C ASP A 281 20.40 -47.48 -15.99
N LYS A 282 20.38 -47.50 -17.33
CA LYS A 282 20.12 -48.70 -18.13
C LYS A 282 21.06 -49.85 -17.74
N THR A 283 22.35 -49.57 -17.63
CA THR A 283 23.39 -50.58 -17.31
C THR A 283 23.17 -51.26 -15.96
N ARG A 284 22.72 -50.52 -14.94
CA ARG A 284 22.39 -51.09 -13.62
C ARG A 284 21.14 -51.95 -13.71
N MET A 285 20.12 -51.49 -14.43
CA MET A 285 18.91 -52.26 -14.62
C MET A 285 19.16 -53.57 -15.39
N ASP A 286 20.03 -53.54 -16.40
CA ASP A 286 20.45 -54.74 -17.14
C ASP A 286 21.13 -55.78 -16.22
N LYS A 287 21.99 -55.33 -15.30
CA LYS A 287 22.60 -56.21 -14.28
C LYS A 287 21.55 -56.82 -13.34
N VAL A 288 20.58 -56.01 -12.90
CA VAL A 288 19.48 -56.50 -12.05
C VAL A 288 18.65 -57.53 -12.80
N TYR A 289 18.35 -57.31 -14.08
CA TYR A 289 17.63 -58.29 -14.90
C TYR A 289 18.44 -59.56 -15.15
N ALA A 290 19.76 -59.47 -15.35
CA ALA A 290 20.61 -60.65 -15.47
C ALA A 290 20.65 -61.48 -14.17
N GLN A 291 20.74 -60.82 -13.01
CA GLN A 291 20.67 -61.48 -11.71
C GLN A 291 19.29 -62.11 -11.46
N ALA A 292 18.23 -61.42 -11.85
CA ALA A 292 16.87 -61.94 -11.79
C ALA A 292 16.74 -63.19 -12.70
N ALA A 293 17.20 -63.13 -13.94
CA ALA A 293 17.17 -64.29 -14.84
C ALA A 293 17.94 -65.50 -14.26
N ALA A 294 19.12 -65.27 -13.68
CA ALA A 294 19.91 -66.33 -13.05
C ALA A 294 19.25 -66.92 -11.79
N ALA A 295 18.58 -66.09 -10.98
CA ALA A 295 17.82 -66.54 -9.81
C ALA A 295 16.58 -67.34 -10.22
N CYS A 296 15.91 -66.91 -11.29
CA CYS A 296 14.74 -67.55 -11.88
C CYS A 296 15.04 -69.00 -12.31
N SER A 297 16.19 -69.24 -12.95
CA SER A 297 16.63 -70.57 -13.38
C SER A 297 16.92 -71.54 -12.23
N ARG A 298 17.08 -71.06 -10.99
CA ARG A 298 17.36 -71.89 -9.80
C ARG A 298 16.12 -72.22 -8.97
N GLY A 299 14.98 -71.58 -9.24
CA GLY A 299 13.75 -71.72 -8.45
C GLY A 299 12.51 -71.94 -9.33
N ASP A 300 11.34 -71.54 -8.82
CA ASP A 300 10.01 -71.76 -9.43
C ASP A 300 9.74 -70.94 -10.71
N GLY A 301 10.76 -70.32 -11.30
CA GLY A 301 10.63 -69.55 -12.54
C GLY A 301 9.89 -68.21 -12.39
N ARG A 302 9.64 -67.73 -11.17
CA ARG A 302 8.92 -66.48 -10.89
C ARG A 302 9.70 -65.61 -9.93
N ILE A 303 9.71 -64.30 -10.19
CA ILE A 303 10.32 -63.29 -9.33
C ILE A 303 9.28 -62.24 -9.01
N THR A 304 9.12 -61.95 -7.73
CA THR A 304 8.21 -60.92 -7.26
C THR A 304 8.84 -59.54 -7.38
N TRP A 305 8.03 -58.48 -7.54
CA TRP A 305 8.52 -57.09 -7.57
C TRP A 305 9.34 -56.72 -6.32
N SER A 306 9.00 -57.30 -5.17
CA SER A 306 9.73 -57.11 -3.92
C SER A 306 11.14 -57.71 -3.94
N GLU A 307 11.34 -58.82 -4.64
CA GLU A 307 12.67 -59.43 -4.83
C GLU A 307 13.49 -58.64 -5.84
N LEU A 308 12.88 -58.22 -6.95
CA LEU A 308 13.54 -57.34 -7.93
C LEU A 308 13.99 -56.03 -7.27
N GLY A 309 13.12 -55.44 -6.44
CA GLY A 309 13.45 -54.25 -5.64
C GLY A 309 14.61 -54.47 -4.68
N ARG A 310 14.69 -55.64 -4.02
CA ARG A 310 15.84 -56.01 -3.19
C ARG A 310 17.13 -56.20 -4.00
N MET A 311 17.05 -56.80 -5.19
CA MET A 311 18.20 -56.94 -6.09
C MET A 311 18.70 -55.56 -6.56
N LEU A 312 17.78 -54.67 -6.93
CA LEU A 312 18.11 -53.29 -7.28
C LEU A 312 18.72 -52.54 -6.10
N GLN A 313 18.15 -52.68 -4.90
CA GLN A 313 18.68 -52.07 -3.69
C GLN A 313 20.11 -52.52 -3.41
N ARG A 314 20.41 -53.83 -3.53
CA ARG A 314 21.78 -54.34 -3.41
C ARG A 314 22.70 -53.72 -4.45
N GLN A 315 22.31 -53.68 -5.72
CA GLN A 315 23.12 -53.06 -6.78
C GLN A 315 23.36 -51.55 -6.57
N VAL A 316 22.45 -50.84 -5.91
CA VAL A 316 22.59 -49.42 -5.64
C VAL A 316 23.42 -49.17 -4.37
N VAL A 317 23.21 -49.95 -3.31
CA VAL A 317 23.87 -49.79 -2.00
C VAL A 317 25.27 -50.42 -1.98
N ASP A 318 25.47 -51.57 -2.62
CA ASP A 318 26.78 -52.25 -2.64
C ASP A 318 27.77 -51.58 -3.62
N ALA A 319 27.28 -50.66 -4.46
CA ALA A 319 28.10 -49.89 -5.39
C ALA A 319 28.65 -48.58 -4.78
N THR A 320 28.30 -48.27 -3.53
CA THR A 320 28.78 -47.12 -2.76
C THR A 320 29.67 -47.56 -1.62
#